data_AF-A0A3D4Z1T2-F1
#
_entry.id   AF-A0A3D4Z1T2-F1
#
_cell.length_a   1.000
_cell.length_b   1.000
_cell.length_c   1.000
_cell.angle_alpha   90.00
_cell.angle_beta   90.00
_cell.angle_gamma   90.00
#
_symmetry.space_group_name_H-M   'P 1'
#
loop_
_entity.id
_entity.type
_entity.pdbx_description
1 polymer ?
#
loop_
_entity_poly.entity_id
_entity_poly.type
_entity_poly.pdbx_seq_one_letter_code
_entity_poly.pdbx_strand_id
1 'polypeptide(L)'
;MRSKILFLPLAFLALTLIGACGKKLPSEQVLESVVGAMCKKLVTCQPSAMPNEEFCQSAMKVALEKGKKLPKVSATQEQLDTCLKGIADAECGNLLGKEPPKGCGFLK
;
A
#
# COMPACT_ATOMS: atom_id res chain seq x y z
N MET A 1 -27.15 45.68 17.06
CA MET A 1 -26.15 44.62 17.35
C MET A 1 -26.34 43.48 16.33
N ARG A 2 -25.22 42.92 15.82
CA ARG A 2 -25.05 41.89 14.74
C ARG A 2 -25.28 42.45 13.33
N SER A 3 -24.30 42.77 12.48
CA SER A 3 -22.95 42.23 12.19
C SER A 3 -22.88 40.72 12.01
N LYS A 4 -22.85 40.26 10.75
CA LYS A 4 -21.73 39.53 10.09
C LYS A 4 -22.22 38.91 8.75
N ILE A 5 -21.72 39.38 7.60
CA ILE A 5 -20.69 38.71 6.75
C ILE A 5 -21.28 37.47 6.02
N LEU A 6 -21.60 37.56 4.73
CA LEU A 6 -20.72 37.34 3.54
C LEU A 6 -20.49 35.85 3.22
N PHE A 7 -20.33 35.56 1.92
CA PHE A 7 -20.03 34.28 1.25
C PHE A 7 -21.28 33.49 0.83
N LEU A 8 -21.88 33.81 -0.32
CA LEU A 8 -21.43 33.43 -1.67
C LEU A 8 -21.17 31.92 -1.72
N PRO A 9 -21.97 31.12 -2.46
CA PRO A 9 -21.79 29.67 -2.52
C PRO A 9 -20.38 29.40 -3.00
N LEU A 10 -19.58 28.88 -2.08
CA LEU A 10 -18.17 28.60 -2.27
C LEU A 10 -18.00 27.79 -3.55
N ALA A 11 -17.24 28.38 -4.45
CA ALA A 11 -16.57 27.69 -5.52
C ALA A 11 -15.79 26.49 -4.96
N PHE A 12 -16.41 25.31 -4.97
CA PHE A 12 -15.71 24.03 -4.91
C PHE A 12 -16.01 23.19 -6.17
N LEU A 13 -16.22 23.88 -7.29
CA LEU A 13 -16.20 23.30 -8.63
C LEU A 13 -14.78 23.19 -9.21
N ALA A 14 -13.72 23.32 -8.41
CA ALA A 14 -12.36 23.46 -8.95
C ALA A 14 -11.23 22.99 -8.01
N LEU A 15 -11.36 21.84 -7.35
CA LEU A 15 -10.21 21.13 -6.81
C LEU A 15 -10.52 19.63 -6.89
N THR A 16 -9.93 18.79 -7.72
CA THR A 16 -8.70 18.88 -8.49
C THR A 16 -8.73 17.70 -9.45
N LEU A 17 -8.99 17.96 -10.73
CA LEU A 17 -8.36 17.23 -11.83
C LEU A 17 -6.85 17.55 -11.82
N ILE A 18 -6.18 17.37 -10.67
CA ILE A 18 -4.73 17.20 -10.66
C ILE A 18 -4.58 15.92 -11.44
N GLY A 19 -4.09 16.08 -12.67
CA GLY A 19 -3.73 14.95 -13.50
C GLY A 19 -3.06 13.93 -12.61
N ALA A 20 -3.57 12.70 -12.66
CA ALA A 20 -2.82 11.54 -12.28
C ALA A 20 -1.56 11.55 -13.15
N CYS A 21 -0.60 12.40 -12.74
CA CYS A 21 0.78 12.24 -13.06
C CYS A 21 1.03 10.80 -12.73
N GLY A 22 1.26 9.98 -13.75
CA GLY A 22 1.82 8.64 -13.63
C GLY A 22 3.24 8.74 -13.09
N LYS A 23 3.43 9.45 -11.97
CA LYS A 23 4.62 9.40 -11.13
C LYS A 23 4.64 7.97 -10.61
N LYS A 24 5.42 7.16 -11.31
CA LYS A 24 5.84 5.86 -10.83
C LYS A 24 6.47 6.09 -9.46
N LEU A 25 5.93 5.40 -8.47
CA LEU A 25 6.48 5.43 -7.12
C LEU A 25 7.85 4.76 -7.14
N PRO A 26 8.80 5.22 -6.30
CA PRO A 26 10.06 4.53 -6.14
C PRO A 26 9.82 3.11 -5.62
N SER A 27 10.59 2.15 -6.14
CA SER A 27 10.42 0.73 -5.83
C SER A 27 10.45 0.44 -4.33
N GLU A 28 11.30 1.14 -3.57
CA GLU A 28 11.37 1.04 -2.11
C GLU A 28 10.04 1.38 -1.44
N GLN A 29 9.41 2.50 -1.81
CA GLN A 29 8.14 2.93 -1.21
C GLN A 29 6.99 1.96 -1.55
N VAL A 30 6.99 1.44 -2.77
CA VAL A 30 6.03 0.40 -3.21
C VAL A 30 6.22 -0.86 -2.37
N LEU A 31 7.46 -1.34 -2.23
CA LEU A 31 7.80 -2.50 -1.42
C LEU A 31 7.44 -2.31 0.05
N GLU A 32 7.82 -1.20 0.67
CA GLU A 32 7.49 -0.91 2.08
C GLU A 32 5.98 -0.92 2.31
N SER A 33 5.21 -0.30 1.41
CA SER A 33 3.75 -0.26 1.54
C SER A 33 3.11 -1.64 1.40
N VAL A 34 3.54 -2.42 0.41
CA VAL A 34 3.07 -3.80 0.19
C VAL A 34 3.44 -4.69 1.37
N VAL A 35 4.69 -4.62 1.84
CA VAL A 35 5.18 -5.36 3.01
C VAL A 35 4.39 -4.99 4.25
N GLY A 36 4.12 -3.71 4.49
CA GLY A 36 3.30 -3.25 5.61
C GLY A 36 1.89 -3.84 5.58
N ALA A 37 1.22 -3.79 4.43
CA ALA A 37 -0.12 -4.37 4.28
C ALA A 37 -0.11 -5.91 4.45
N MET A 38 0.88 -6.60 3.87
CA MET A 38 1.01 -8.04 4.04
C MET A 38 1.27 -8.41 5.49
N CYS A 39 2.16 -7.69 6.17
CA CYS A 39 2.47 -7.93 7.58
C CYS A 39 1.26 -7.73 8.47
N LYS A 40 0.52 -6.63 8.30
CA LYS A 40 -0.71 -6.38 9.05
C LYS A 40 -1.73 -7.51 8.89
N LYS A 41 -1.87 -7.99 7.65
CA LYS A 41 -2.78 -9.09 7.36
C LYS A 41 -2.26 -10.43 7.89
N LEU A 42 -0.95 -10.70 7.78
CA LEU A 42 -0.31 -11.92 8.28
C LEU A 42 -0.34 -12.02 9.81
N VAL A 43 -0.21 -10.92 10.53
CA VAL A 43 -0.37 -10.90 11.99
C VAL A 43 -1.79 -11.28 12.39
N THR A 44 -2.78 -10.85 11.60
CA THR A 44 -4.19 -11.22 11.79
C THR A 44 -4.45 -12.68 11.42
N CYS A 45 -3.80 -13.17 10.37
CA CYS A 45 -4.03 -14.48 9.77
C CYS A 45 -3.22 -15.62 10.42
N GLN A 46 -2.02 -15.34 10.89
CA GLN A 46 -1.08 -16.28 11.51
C GLN A 46 -0.36 -15.62 12.69
N PRO A 47 -1.08 -15.25 13.76
CA PRO A 47 -0.47 -14.64 14.95
C PRO A 47 0.61 -15.53 15.60
N SER A 48 0.53 -16.85 15.42
CA SER A 48 1.55 -17.79 15.92
C SER A 48 2.87 -17.75 15.15
N ALA A 49 2.84 -17.41 13.86
CA ALA A 49 4.05 -17.30 13.02
C ALA A 49 4.54 -15.85 12.92
N MET A 50 3.62 -14.89 12.94
CA MET A 50 3.85 -13.45 12.90
C MET A 50 3.20 -12.80 14.13
N PRO A 51 3.90 -12.72 15.27
CA PRO A 51 3.31 -12.27 16.53
C PRO A 51 2.93 -10.78 16.53
N ASN A 52 3.60 -9.96 15.74
CA ASN A 52 3.30 -8.54 15.59
C ASN A 52 3.86 -7.98 14.27
N GLU A 53 3.42 -6.77 13.91
CA GLU A 53 3.79 -6.12 12.65
C GLU A 53 5.29 -5.80 12.59
N GLU A 54 5.90 -5.42 13.72
CA GLU A 54 7.34 -5.12 13.80
C GLU A 54 8.21 -6.35 13.52
N PHE A 55 7.82 -7.51 14.03
CA PHE A 55 8.51 -8.78 13.80
C PHE A 55 8.43 -9.15 12.32
N CYS A 56 7.26 -9.01 11.71
CA CYS A 56 7.09 -9.25 10.29
C CYS A 56 7.92 -8.29 9.44
N GLN A 57 7.86 -6.98 9.73
CA GLN A 57 8.65 -5.98 9.03
C GLN A 57 10.16 -6.22 9.19
N SER A 58 10.61 -6.61 10.38
CA SER A 58 12.02 -6.95 10.64
C SER A 58 12.44 -8.19 9.86
N ALA A 59 11.62 -9.24 9.83
CA ALA A 59 11.88 -10.45 9.06
C ALA A 59 11.95 -10.16 7.55
N MET A 60 11.03 -9.33 7.05
CA MET A 60 11.04 -8.88 5.67
C MET A 60 12.26 -8.01 5.38
N LYS A 61 12.62 -7.05 6.25
CA LYS A 61 13.82 -6.22 6.10
C LYS A 61 15.09 -7.07 6.04
N VAL A 62 15.22 -8.08 6.91
CA VAL A 62 16.34 -9.04 6.86
C VAL A 62 16.34 -9.81 5.53
N ALA A 63 15.18 -10.21 5.01
CA ALA A 63 15.08 -10.85 3.71
C ALA A 63 15.49 -9.91 2.56
N LEU A 64 15.12 -8.63 2.63
CA LEU A 64 15.51 -7.61 1.64
C LEU A 64 17.02 -7.31 1.70
N GLU A 65 17.60 -7.20 2.90
CA GLU A 65 19.05 -6.99 3.08
C GLU A 65 19.87 -8.20 2.61
N LYS A 66 19.40 -9.43 2.92
CA LYS A 66 20.01 -10.67 2.41
C LYS A 66 19.83 -10.83 0.90
N GLY A 67 18.74 -10.31 0.34
CA GLY A 67 18.42 -10.35 -1.08
C GLY A 67 19.31 -9.47 -1.97
N LYS A 68 20.05 -8.50 -1.39
CA LYS A 68 21.00 -7.57 -2.04
C LYS A 68 20.53 -6.81 -3.30
N LYS A 69 19.34 -7.08 -3.84
CA LYS A 69 18.68 -6.35 -4.94
C LYS A 69 17.18 -6.44 -4.71
N LEU A 70 16.59 -5.32 -4.27
CA LEU A 70 15.14 -5.15 -4.37
C LEU A 70 14.76 -5.30 -5.86
N PRO A 71 13.72 -6.08 -6.20
CA PRO A 71 13.21 -6.09 -7.56
C PRO A 71 12.81 -4.66 -7.93
N LYS A 72 13.24 -4.20 -9.11
CA LYS A 72 12.83 -2.88 -9.65
C LYS A 72 11.34 -2.94 -9.99
N VAL A 73 10.52 -2.73 -8.99
CA VAL A 73 9.07 -2.65 -9.14
C VAL A 73 8.71 -1.19 -9.39
N SER A 74 8.16 -0.90 -10.56
CA SER A 74 7.64 0.43 -10.88
C SER A 74 6.14 0.34 -10.98
N ALA A 75 5.44 0.77 -9.91
CA ALA A 75 4.00 0.83 -9.87
C ALA A 75 3.54 2.28 -9.83
N THR A 76 2.37 2.54 -10.41
CA THR A 76 1.62 3.78 -10.17
C THR A 76 0.95 3.73 -8.80
N GLN A 77 0.55 4.89 -8.27
CA GLN A 77 -0.23 4.94 -7.02
C GLN A 77 -1.51 4.12 -7.13
N GLU A 78 -2.22 4.14 -8.26
CA GLU A 78 -3.42 3.32 -8.49
C GLU A 78 -3.14 1.81 -8.42
N GLN A 79 -2.03 1.36 -9.02
CA GLN A 79 -1.63 -0.04 -8.95
C GLN A 79 -1.27 -0.45 -7.53
N LEU A 80 -0.56 0.42 -6.81
CA LEU A 80 -0.23 0.19 -5.40
C LEU A 80 -1.51 0.13 -4.55
N ASP A 81 -2.41 1.11 -4.64
CA ASP A 81 -3.68 1.12 -3.89
C ASP A 81 -4.54 -0.11 -4.19
N THR A 82 -4.62 -0.53 -5.45
CA THR A 82 -5.34 -1.75 -5.84
C THR A 82 -4.70 -2.99 -5.23
N CYS A 83 -3.37 -3.05 -5.22
CA CYS A 83 -2.61 -4.13 -4.57
C CYS A 83 -2.84 -4.16 -3.06
N LEU A 84 -2.76 -3.01 -2.38
CA LEU A 84 -2.98 -2.91 -0.94
C LEU A 84 -4.40 -3.34 -0.56
N LYS A 85 -5.41 -2.94 -1.35
CA LYS A 85 -6.78 -3.44 -1.20
C LYS A 85 -6.86 -4.95 -1.42
N GLY A 86 -6.24 -5.47 -2.47
CA GLY A 86 -6.19 -6.91 -2.72
C GLY A 86 -5.55 -7.71 -1.60
N ILE A 87 -4.53 -7.17 -0.92
CA ILE A 87 -3.92 -7.77 0.28
C ILE A 87 -4.89 -7.71 1.47
N ALA A 88 -5.53 -6.57 1.68
CA ALA A 88 -6.50 -6.40 2.76
C ALA A 88 -7.72 -7.32 2.60
N ASP A 89 -8.18 -7.53 1.37
CA ASP A 89 -9.32 -8.39 1.02
C ASP A 89 -8.92 -9.87 0.84
N ALA A 90 -7.63 -10.18 0.69
CA ALA A 90 -7.19 -11.55 0.53
C ALA A 90 -7.49 -12.40 1.78
N GLU A 91 -7.96 -13.62 1.54
CA GLU A 91 -8.13 -14.60 2.60
C GLU A 91 -6.77 -15.12 3.08
N CYS A 92 -6.70 -15.49 4.36
CA CYS A 92 -5.46 -15.90 5.02
C CYS A 92 -4.73 -17.06 4.32
N GLY A 93 -5.47 -17.99 3.71
CA GLY A 93 -4.90 -19.10 2.94
C GLY A 93 -4.29 -18.67 1.59
N ASN A 94 -4.70 -17.53 1.04
CA ASN A 94 -4.28 -17.04 -0.27
C ASN A 94 -3.14 -16.01 -0.21
N LEU A 95 -2.85 -15.44 0.97
CA LEU A 95 -1.78 -14.45 1.15
C LEU A 95 -0.36 -15.01 1.01
N LEU A 96 -0.17 -16.28 1.34
CA LEU A 96 1.09 -17.00 1.23
C LEU A 96 1.13 -17.93 0.01
N GLY A 97 0.17 -17.77 -0.91
CA GLY A 97 0.10 -18.54 -2.14
C GLY A 97 1.25 -18.20 -3.10
N LYS A 98 1.41 -19.02 -4.15
CA LYS A 98 2.38 -18.77 -5.23
C LYS A 98 2.07 -17.53 -6.06
N GLU A 99 0.85 -17.02 -5.98
CA GLU A 99 0.41 -15.88 -6.77
C GLU A 99 0.28 -14.63 -5.90
N PRO A 100 0.78 -13.47 -6.37
CA PRO A 100 0.62 -12.23 -5.65
C PRO A 100 -0.88 -11.86 -5.57
N PRO A 101 -1.33 -11.24 -4.47
CA PRO A 101 -2.72 -10.83 -4.30
C PRO A 101 -3.20 -9.90 -5.43
N LYS A 102 -4.53 -9.83 -5.61
CA LYS A 102 -5.14 -9.06 -6.71
C LYS A 102 -4.61 -7.63 -6.74
N GLY A 103 -4.22 -7.15 -7.91
CA GLY A 103 -3.64 -5.80 -8.09
C GLY A 103 -2.12 -5.72 -7.88
N CYS A 104 -1.49 -6.71 -7.25
CA CYS A 104 -0.04 -6.75 -7.03
C CYS A 104 0.76 -7.38 -8.19
N GLY A 105 0.18 -7.43 -9.41
CA GLY A 105 0.79 -8.07 -10.57
C GLY A 105 2.11 -7.43 -11.04
N PHE A 106 2.40 -6.21 -10.60
CA PHE A 106 3.67 -5.51 -10.86
C PHE A 106 4.85 -6.04 -10.02
N LEU A 107 4.61 -6.95 -9.08
CA LEU A 107 5.64 -7.61 -8.25
C LEU A 107 6.20 -8.89 -8.91
N LYS A 108 5.66 -9.31 -10.07
CA LYS A 108 6.14 -10.46 -10.84
C LYS A 108 7.44 -10.16 -11.59
#